data_AF-A0A061NWP9-F1
#
_entry.id   AF-A0A061NWP9-F1
#
_cell.length_a   1.000
_cell.length_b   1.000
_cell.length_c   1.000
_cell.angle_alpha   90.00
_cell.angle_beta   90.00
_cell.angle_gamma   90.00
#
_symmetry.space_group_name_H-M   'P 1'
#
loop_
_entity.id
_entity.type
_entity.pdbx_description
1 polymer ?
#
loop_
_entity_poly.entity_id
_entity_poly.type
_entity_poly.pdbx_seq_one_letter_code
_entity_poly.pdbx_strand_id
1 'polypeptide(L)'
;MNHNLSLYDVPFQSIVYQTKTVEVRLNDQQVSTVQVGDCIRFFLEDDMARTVLCKVTTLNSYESFLALYEDVAFEQMDCCGWTMDEMMNATYKLYTPEEEKAYGALAIGVQVVDVDKSNIK
;
A
#
# COMPACT_ATOMS: atom_id res chain seq x y z
N MET A 1 1.26 -4.92 -17.00
CA MET A 1 2.49 -4.10 -16.89
C MET A 1 3.17 -4.39 -15.55
N ASN A 2 4.45 -4.08 -15.40
CA ASN A 2 5.16 -4.23 -14.13
C ASN A 2 5.56 -2.85 -13.61
N HIS A 3 5.23 -2.59 -12.34
CA HIS A 3 5.57 -1.36 -11.62
C HIS A 3 6.55 -1.67 -10.48
N ASN A 4 7.27 -0.66 -10.02
CA ASN A 4 8.25 -0.77 -8.94
C ASN A 4 7.93 0.28 -7.89
N LEU A 5 7.72 -0.12 -6.63
CA LEU A 5 7.43 0.78 -5.51
C LEU A 5 8.26 0.38 -4.29
N SER A 6 8.70 1.35 -3.49
CA SER A 6 9.36 1.09 -2.20
C SER A 6 8.34 1.06 -1.05
N LEU A 7 8.66 0.29 0.00
CA LEU A 7 7.91 0.21 1.25
C LEU A 7 8.86 0.31 2.44
N TYR A 8 8.37 0.90 3.53
CA TYR A 8 8.98 0.76 4.84
C TYR A 8 8.91 -0.69 5.34
N ASP A 9 9.73 -1.03 6.32
CA ASP A 9 9.86 -2.41 6.81
C ASP A 9 8.54 -3.02 7.26
N VAL A 10 7.77 -2.32 8.11
CA VAL A 10 6.49 -2.83 8.63
C VAL A 10 5.51 -3.24 7.51
N PRO A 11 5.08 -2.33 6.60
CA PRO A 11 4.15 -2.72 5.54
C PRO A 11 4.75 -3.73 4.56
N PHE A 12 6.07 -3.70 4.32
CA PHE A 12 6.75 -4.72 3.51
C PHE A 12 6.61 -6.11 4.12
N GLN A 13 6.89 -6.26 5.42
CA GLN A 13 6.73 -7.55 6.11
C GLN A 13 5.26 -7.99 6.09
N SER A 14 4.31 -7.09 6.34
CA SER A 14 2.88 -7.42 6.30
C SER A 14 2.43 -7.98 4.94
N ILE A 15 2.97 -7.47 3.83
CA ILE A 15 2.70 -8.03 2.50
C ILE A 15 3.40 -9.38 2.33
N VAL A 16 4.67 -9.52 2.73
CA VAL A 16 5.42 -10.79 2.66
C VAL A 16 4.70 -11.91 3.42
N TYR A 17 4.17 -11.61 4.61
CA TYR A 17 3.39 -12.54 5.43
C TYR A 17 1.91 -12.63 5.04
N GLN A 18 1.48 -11.89 4.01
CA GLN A 18 0.11 -11.87 3.49
C GLN A 18 -0.94 -11.47 4.52
N THR A 19 -0.54 -10.75 5.57
CA THR A 19 -1.46 -10.14 6.56
C THR A 19 -2.05 -8.83 6.03
N LYS A 20 -1.36 -8.18 5.09
CA LYS A 20 -1.84 -7.00 4.35
C LYS A 20 -2.21 -7.35 2.93
N THR A 21 -3.44 -7.04 2.54
CA THR A 21 -4.00 -7.27 1.19
C THR A 21 -4.40 -5.98 0.49
N VAL A 22 -4.41 -4.84 1.20
CA VAL A 22 -4.64 -3.51 0.65
C VAL A 22 -3.48 -2.60 1.02
N GLU A 23 -2.83 -2.07 -0.01
CA GLU A 23 -1.80 -1.03 0.09
C GLU A 23 -2.43 0.34 -0.14
N VAL A 24 -2.17 1.28 0.77
CA VAL A 24 -2.74 2.63 0.73
C VAL A 24 -1.68 3.61 0.26
N ARG A 25 -2.02 4.39 -0.75
CA ARG A 25 -1.14 5.41 -1.33
C ARG A 25 -1.91 6.69 -1.59
N LEU A 26 -1.19 7.80 -1.65
CA LEU A 26 -1.67 8.99 -2.34
C LEU A 26 -1.86 8.64 -3.83
N ASN A 27 -2.93 9.10 -4.47
CA ASN A 27 -3.18 8.82 -5.88
C ASN A 27 -2.34 9.72 -6.82
N ASP A 28 -1.04 9.75 -6.57
CA ASP A 28 -0.09 10.61 -7.26
C ASP A 28 0.33 10.03 -8.62
N GLN A 29 1.25 10.73 -9.30
CA GLN A 29 1.74 10.32 -10.61
C GLN A 29 2.46 8.96 -10.60
N GLN A 30 3.04 8.54 -9.48
CA GLN A 30 3.78 7.27 -9.39
C GLN A 30 2.83 6.08 -9.53
N VAL A 31 1.63 6.17 -8.95
CA VAL A 31 0.65 5.08 -8.96
C VAL A 31 -0.50 5.29 -9.94
N SER A 32 -0.66 6.49 -10.51
CA SER A 32 -1.73 6.83 -11.46
C SER A 32 -1.80 5.97 -12.73
N THR A 33 -0.70 5.31 -13.10
CA THR A 33 -0.64 4.43 -14.30
C THR A 33 -0.90 2.96 -13.98
N VAL A 34 -1.03 2.61 -12.70
CA VAL A 34 -1.31 1.24 -12.26
C VAL A 34 -2.72 0.83 -12.68
N GLN A 35 -2.86 -0.38 -13.21
CA GLN A 35 -4.16 -0.94 -13.60
C GLN A 35 -4.41 -2.29 -12.93
N VAL A 36 -5.69 -2.65 -12.79
CA VAL A 36 -6.07 -4.00 -12.33
C VAL A 36 -5.50 -5.05 -13.28
N GLY A 37 -4.87 -6.07 -12.71
CA GLY A 37 -4.18 -7.11 -13.46
C GLY A 37 -2.69 -6.86 -13.70
N ASP A 38 -2.20 -5.65 -13.42
CA ASP A 38 -0.76 -5.37 -13.40
C ASP A 38 -0.06 -6.08 -12.24
N CYS A 39 1.27 -6.12 -12.30
CA CYS A 39 2.10 -6.52 -11.16
C CYS A 39 2.86 -5.33 -10.61
N ILE A 40 3.02 -5.31 -9.28
CA ILE A 40 3.87 -4.36 -8.57
C ILE A 40 4.95 -5.18 -7.86
N ARG A 41 6.21 -4.83 -8.13
CA ARG A 41 7.33 -5.30 -7.32
C ARG A 41 7.56 -4.28 -6.22
N PHE A 42 7.33 -4.71 -4.99
CA PHE A 42 7.68 -3.94 -3.81
C PHE A 42 9.11 -4.23 -3.40
N PHE A 43 9.84 -3.18 -3.04
CA PHE A 43 11.21 -3.24 -2.51
C PHE A 43 11.18 -2.74 -1.06
N LEU A 44 11.99 -3.35 -0.20
CA LEU A 44 12.25 -2.77 1.11
C LEU A 44 13.16 -1.55 0.93
N GLU A 45 12.74 -0.38 1.41
CA GLU A 45 13.42 0.90 1.15
C GLU A 45 14.90 0.91 1.56
N ASP A 46 15.22 0.29 2.70
CA ASP A 46 16.59 0.19 3.23
C ASP A 46 17.38 -1.04 2.69
N ASP A 47 16.73 -1.93 1.93
CA ASP A 47 17.35 -3.12 1.35
C ASP A 47 16.66 -3.53 0.03
N MET A 48 17.06 -2.88 -1.06
CA MET A 48 16.49 -3.08 -2.39
C MET A 48 16.75 -4.47 -2.97
N ALA A 49 17.56 -5.32 -2.32
CA ALA A 49 17.69 -6.73 -2.71
C ALA A 49 16.45 -7.54 -2.28
N ARG A 50 15.77 -7.12 -1.21
CA ARG A 50 14.56 -7.76 -0.69
C ARG A 50 13.36 -7.25 -1.45
N THR A 51 12.70 -8.17 -2.17
CA THR A 51 11.50 -7.84 -2.96
C THR A 51 10.38 -8.83 -2.78
N VAL A 52 9.16 -8.36 -3.00
CA VAL A 52 7.95 -9.19 -3.13
C VAL A 52 7.19 -8.74 -4.37
N LEU A 53 6.76 -9.69 -5.19
CA LEU A 53 5.96 -9.42 -6.38
C LEU A 53 4.49 -9.67 -6.04
N CYS A 54 3.67 -8.66 -6.30
CA CYS A 54 2.23 -8.72 -6.09
C CYS A 54 1.49 -8.45 -7.41
N LYS A 55 0.32 -9.05 -7.58
CA LYS A 55 -0.65 -8.72 -8.62
C LYS A 55 -1.69 -7.76 -8.07
N VAL A 56 -2.06 -6.75 -8.86
CA VAL A 56 -3.12 -5.81 -8.55
C VAL A 56 -4.48 -6.47 -8.79
N THR A 57 -5.29 -6.58 -7.75
CA THR A 57 -6.61 -7.21 -7.78
C THR A 57 -7.74 -6.18 -7.86
N THR A 58 -7.58 -5.04 -7.21
CA THR A 58 -8.55 -3.93 -7.20
C THR A 58 -7.85 -2.58 -7.13
N LEU A 59 -8.54 -1.53 -7.61
CA LEU A 59 -8.12 -0.13 -7.48
C LEU A 59 -9.35 0.71 -7.14
N ASN A 60 -9.34 1.32 -5.97
CA ASN A 60 -10.42 2.20 -5.53
C ASN A 60 -9.83 3.58 -5.17
N SER A 61 -10.27 4.62 -5.88
CA SER A 61 -9.87 6.00 -5.61
C SER A 61 -10.89 6.67 -4.70
N TYR A 62 -10.40 7.48 -3.77
CA TYR A 62 -11.20 8.20 -2.79
C TYR A 62 -10.78 9.68 -2.77
N GLU A 63 -11.72 10.55 -2.39
CA GLU A 63 -11.45 11.99 -2.26
C GLU A 63 -10.51 12.31 -1.09
N SER A 64 -10.43 11.42 -0.09
CA SER A 64 -9.56 11.57 1.09
C SER A 64 -9.17 10.20 1.67
N PHE A 65 -8.12 10.16 2.47
CA PHE A 65 -7.73 9.02 3.29
C PHE A 65 -8.81 8.67 4.32
N LEU A 66 -9.52 9.66 4.86
CA LEU A 66 -10.64 9.40 5.77
C LEU A 66 -11.72 8.55 5.09
N ALA A 67 -12.16 8.96 3.89
CA ALA A 67 -13.15 8.20 3.13
C ALA A 67 -12.67 6.79 2.78
N LEU A 68 -11.37 6.63 2.49
CA LEU A 68 -10.75 5.33 2.26
C LEU A 68 -10.83 4.45 3.52
N TYR A 69 -10.44 4.98 4.68
CA TYR A 69 -10.42 4.23 5.94
C TYR A 69 -11.82 3.95 6.50
N GLU A 70 -12.84 4.71 6.12
CA GLU A 70 -14.24 4.41 6.42
C GLU A 70 -14.78 3.23 5.59
N ASP A 71 -14.25 3.00 4.39
CA ASP A 71 -14.69 1.94 3.48
C ASP A 71 -13.84 0.67 3.58
N VAL A 72 -12.53 0.80 3.77
CA VAL A 72 -11.57 -0.33 3.81
C VAL A 72 -11.35 -0.79 5.25
N ALA A 73 -11.67 -2.06 5.50
CA ALA A 73 -11.45 -2.70 6.81
C ALA A 73 -9.96 -2.70 7.21
N PHE A 74 -9.68 -2.35 8.47
CA PHE A 74 -8.31 -2.17 8.97
C PHE A 74 -7.50 -3.46 8.94
N GLU A 75 -8.18 -4.60 9.06
CA GLU A 75 -7.59 -5.93 8.94
C GLU A 75 -6.95 -6.14 7.57
N GLN A 76 -7.54 -5.60 6.48
CA GLN A 76 -6.97 -5.71 5.13
C GLN A 76 -5.69 -4.90 4.98
N MET A 77 -5.45 -3.95 5.88
CA MET A 77 -4.28 -3.08 5.89
C MET A 77 -3.22 -3.54 6.92
N ASP A 78 -3.47 -4.64 7.63
CA ASP A 78 -2.72 -5.14 8.80
C ASP A 78 -2.65 -4.15 9.98
N CYS A 79 -3.72 -3.37 10.15
CA CYS A 79 -3.86 -2.37 11.21
C CYS A 79 -4.96 -2.76 12.22
N CYS A 80 -5.18 -4.05 12.45
CA CYS A 80 -6.19 -4.52 13.39
C CYS A 80 -5.94 -3.92 14.79
N GLY A 81 -6.99 -3.34 15.39
CA GLY A 81 -6.92 -2.70 16.71
C GLY A 81 -6.45 -1.24 16.72
N TRP A 82 -6.09 -0.69 15.55
CA TRP A 82 -5.83 0.74 15.42
C TRP A 82 -7.14 1.54 15.43
N THR A 83 -7.03 2.79 15.85
CA THR A 83 -8.10 3.79 15.76
C THR A 83 -7.98 4.59 14.46
N MET A 84 -9.09 5.23 14.06
CA MET A 84 -9.08 6.15 12.91
C MET A 84 -8.03 7.26 13.08
N ASP A 85 -7.91 7.83 14.29
CA ASP A 85 -6.94 8.88 14.57
C ASP A 85 -5.50 8.38 14.41
N GLU A 86 -5.18 7.15 14.81
CA GLU A 86 -3.85 6.56 14.61
C GLU A 86 -3.53 6.36 13.13
N MET A 87 -4.51 5.90 12.33
CA MET A 87 -4.37 5.76 10.88
C MET A 87 -4.10 7.11 10.21
N MET A 88 -4.92 8.13 10.53
CA MET A 88 -4.76 9.47 9.96
C MET A 88 -3.43 10.11 10.39
N ASN A 89 -3.06 9.98 11.67
CA ASN A 89 -1.78 10.51 12.18
C ASN A 89 -0.56 9.82 11.56
N ALA A 90 -0.62 8.52 11.28
CA ALA A 90 0.45 7.81 10.58
C ALA A 90 0.53 8.24 9.11
N THR A 91 -0.62 8.42 8.46
CA THR A 91 -0.72 8.84 7.06
C THR A 91 -0.16 10.24 6.84
N TYR A 92 -0.51 11.19 7.71
CA TYR A 92 -0.06 12.58 7.57
C TYR A 92 1.41 12.81 7.97
N LYS A 93 2.12 11.77 8.43
CA LYS A 93 3.59 11.81 8.51
C LYS A 93 4.25 11.59 7.15
N LEU A 94 3.52 11.02 6.19
CA LEU A 94 4.01 10.67 4.86
C LEU A 94 3.50 11.64 3.79
N TYR A 95 2.25 12.08 3.91
CA TYR A 95 1.61 12.96 2.93
C TYR A 95 1.04 14.20 3.62
N THR A 96 1.10 15.34 2.95
CA THR A 96 0.48 16.57 3.42
C THR A 96 -1.02 16.61 3.10
N PRO A 97 -1.84 17.33 3.89
CA PRO A 97 -3.25 17.55 3.54
C PRO A 97 -3.44 18.25 2.18
N GLU A 98 -2.49 19.08 1.76
CA GLU A 98 -2.50 19.72 0.45
C GLU A 98 -2.32 18.72 -0.69
N GLU A 99 -1.44 17.74 -0.52
CA GLU A 99 -1.26 16.63 -1.46
C GLU A 99 -2.51 15.75 -1.54
N GLU A 100 -3.07 15.37 -0.39
CA GLU A 100 -4.35 14.65 -0.33
C GLU A 100 -5.44 15.40 -1.10
N LYS A 101 -5.56 16.71 -0.89
CA LYS A 101 -6.54 17.53 -1.62
C LYS A 101 -6.30 17.58 -3.12
N ALA A 102 -5.04 17.52 -3.56
CA ALA A 102 -4.68 17.60 -4.97
C ALA A 102 -4.88 16.28 -5.72
N TYR A 103 -4.63 15.15 -5.05
CA TYR A 103 -4.57 13.84 -5.69
C TYR A 103 -5.64 12.86 -5.21
N GLY A 104 -6.12 13.00 -3.98
CA GLY A 104 -6.94 12.03 -3.30
C GLY A 104 -6.15 10.82 -2.82
N ALA A 105 -6.84 9.82 -2.31
CA ALA A 105 -6.27 8.57 -1.83
C ALA A 105 -6.58 7.40 -2.77
N LEU A 106 -5.73 6.38 -2.74
CA LEU A 106 -5.86 5.17 -3.55
C LEU A 106 -5.68 3.93 -2.66
N ALA A 107 -6.68 3.05 -2.67
CA ALA A 107 -6.56 1.70 -2.14
C ALA A 107 -6.21 0.74 -3.29
N ILE A 108 -5.06 0.10 -3.18
CA ILE A 108 -4.55 -0.87 -4.14
C ILE A 108 -4.70 -2.26 -3.52
N GLY A 109 -5.66 -3.04 -4.03
CA GLY A 109 -5.76 -4.45 -3.68
C GLY A 109 -4.60 -5.21 -4.27
N VAL A 110 -3.88 -5.96 -3.44
CA VAL A 110 -2.68 -6.70 -3.84
C VAL A 110 -2.79 -8.16 -3.42
N GLN A 111 -2.32 -9.05 -4.29
CA GLN A 111 -2.16 -10.47 -4.01
C GLN A 111 -0.72 -10.88 -4.29
N VAL A 112 -0.05 -11.46 -3.29
CA VAL A 112 1.32 -11.96 -3.46
C VAL A 112 1.34 -13.06 -4.51
N VAL A 113 2.24 -12.93 -5.49
CA VAL A 113 2.47 -13.93 -6.54
C VAL A 113 3.83 -14.60 -6.42
N ASP A 114 4.82 -13.91 -5.86
CA ASP A 114 6.16 -14.44 -5.62
C ASP A 114 6.81 -13.69 -4.46
N VAL A 115 7.44 -14.43 -3.55
CA VAL A 115 8.18 -13.89 -2.41
C VAL A 115 9.62 -14.34 -2.57
N ASP A 116 10.56 -13.38 -2.56
CA ASP A 116 11.97 -13.76 -2.53
C ASP A 116 12.25 -14.58 -1.25
N LYS A 117 12.88 -15.75 -1.42
CA LYS A 117 13.24 -16.65 -0.34
C LYS A 117 14.17 -15.98 0.69
N SER A 118 14.91 -14.95 0.28
CA SER A 118 15.71 -14.13 1.19
C SER A 118 14.87 -13.42 2.26
N ASN A 119 13.57 -13.24 2.05
CA ASN A 119 12.66 -12.61 3.00
C ASN A 119 12.21 -13.54 4.14
N ILE A 120 12.37 -14.85 4.00
CA ILE A 120 11.87 -15.85 4.95
C ILE A 120 13.07 -16.32 5.78
N LYS A 121 13.16 -15.85 7.01
CA LYS A 121 14.17 -16.29 8.00
C LYS A 121 13.66 -17.47 8.82
#